data_AF-A0A954WGW9-F1
#
_entry.id   AF-A0A954WGW9-F1
#
_cell.length_a   1.000
_cell.length_b   1.000
_cell.length_c   1.000
_cell.angle_alpha   90.00
_cell.angle_beta   90.00
_cell.angle_gamma   90.00
#
_symmetry.space_group_name_H-M   'P 1'
#
loop_
_entity.id
_entity.type
_entity.pdbx_description
1 polymer ?
#
loop_
_entity_poly.entity_id
_entity_poly.type
_entity_poly.pdbx_seq_one_letter_code
_entity_poly.pdbx_strand_id
1 'polypeptide(L)'
;MREISGGSEPPALTQWKLGTPGVGYGDLPSELRDLLKRSLIDEQRELCAYTGIRIGIESSHIEHLTPQSHCVSGQDVSYRNLVACYP
;
A
#
# COMPACT_ATOMS: atom_id res chain seq x y z
N MET A 1 8.41 1.37 -18.09
CA MET A 1 7.64 1.02 -16.88
C MET A 1 7.52 -0.49 -16.86
N ARG A 2 8.12 -1.18 -15.90
CA ARG A 2 8.06 -2.64 -15.82
C ARG A 2 6.81 -3.00 -15.03
N GLU A 3 6.05 -3.97 -15.50
CA GLU A 3 4.75 -4.34 -14.93
C GLU A 3 4.92 -4.76 -13.46
N ILE A 4 4.21 -4.06 -12.58
CA ILE A 4 4.07 -4.49 -11.18
C ILE A 4 3.26 -5.77 -11.23
N SER A 5 3.96 -6.90 -11.20
CA SER A 5 3.35 -8.23 -11.33
C SER A 5 2.67 -8.54 -10.01
N GLY A 6 1.34 -8.44 -9.99
CA GLY A 6 0.50 -8.43 -8.78
C GLY A 6 1.01 -9.34 -7.68
N GLY A 7 1.66 -8.73 -6.70
CA GLY A 7 1.83 -9.35 -5.39
C GLY A 7 0.43 -9.58 -4.85
N SER A 8 0.19 -10.78 -4.35
CA SER A 8 -1.03 -11.05 -3.60
C SER A 8 -1.03 -10.12 -2.39
N GLU A 9 -2.09 -9.32 -2.27
CA GLU A 9 -2.39 -8.53 -1.09
C GLU A 9 -2.07 -9.34 0.17
N PRO A 10 -1.38 -8.76 1.17
CA PRO A 10 -1.03 -9.50 2.35
C PRO A 10 -2.28 -10.10 3.02
N PRO A 11 -2.29 -11.41 3.37
CA PRO A 11 -3.47 -12.04 3.97
C PRO A 11 -3.98 -11.31 5.23
N ALA A 12 -3.08 -10.69 5.99
CA ALA A 12 -3.41 -9.87 7.14
C ALA A 12 -4.29 -8.65 6.78
N LEU A 13 -4.03 -8.00 5.63
CA LEU A 13 -4.85 -6.88 5.16
C LEU A 13 -6.23 -7.38 4.71
N THR A 14 -6.29 -8.52 4.02
CA THR A 14 -7.56 -9.14 3.61
C THR A 14 -8.41 -9.51 4.83
N GLN A 15 -7.82 -10.16 5.84
CA GLN A 15 -8.50 -10.54 7.08
C GLN A 15 -8.98 -9.33 7.86
N TRP A 16 -8.15 -8.28 7.96
CA TRP A 16 -8.52 -7.05 8.63
C TRP A 16 -9.74 -6.38 7.97
N LYS A 17 -9.74 -6.19 6.64
CA LYS A 17 -10.88 -5.62 5.90
C LYS A 17 -12.19 -6.38 6.12
N LEU A 18 -12.12 -7.71 6.24
CA LEU A 18 -13.29 -8.55 6.53
C LEU A 18 -13.79 -8.38 7.97
N GLY A 19 -12.88 -8.22 8.93
CA GLY A 19 -13.19 -8.03 10.35
C GLY A 19 -13.64 -6.62 10.71
N THR A 20 -13.32 -5.61 9.90
CA THR A 20 -13.63 -4.20 10.13
C THR A 20 -14.27 -3.55 8.90
N PRO A 21 -15.53 -3.87 8.57
CA PRO A 21 -16.20 -3.25 7.44
C PRO A 21 -16.41 -1.75 7.68
N GLY A 22 -16.13 -0.92 6.67
CA GLY A 22 -16.39 0.53 6.70
C GLY A 22 -15.31 1.38 7.38
N VAL A 23 -14.21 0.78 7.83
CA VAL A 23 -13.03 1.53 8.30
C VAL A 23 -12.10 1.85 7.12
N GLY A 24 -11.36 2.95 7.24
CA GLY A 24 -10.49 3.46 6.18
C GLY A 24 -9.01 3.27 6.47
N TYR A 25 -8.17 3.81 5.60
CA TYR A 25 -6.71 3.72 5.69
C TYR A 25 -6.17 4.32 7.00
N GLY A 26 -6.79 5.38 7.49
CA GLY A 26 -6.43 6.01 8.76
C GLY A 26 -6.58 5.10 9.99
N ASP A 27 -7.41 4.06 9.88
CA ASP A 27 -7.69 3.12 10.97
C ASP A 27 -6.75 1.91 10.97
N LEU A 28 -5.80 1.84 10.01
CA LEU A 28 -4.83 0.75 9.93
C LEU A 28 -3.90 0.74 11.15
N PRO A 29 -3.85 -0.38 11.90
CA PRO A 29 -2.86 -0.58 12.96
C PRO A 29 -1.44 -0.36 12.43
N SER A 30 -0.56 0.17 13.27
CA SER A 30 0.84 0.45 12.92
C SER A 30 1.54 -0.77 12.31
N GLU A 31 1.35 -1.94 12.93
CA GLU A 31 2.00 -3.19 12.54
C GLU A 31 1.51 -3.66 11.16
N LEU A 32 0.21 -3.47 10.89
CA LEU A 32 -0.37 -3.81 9.59
C LEU A 32 0.11 -2.84 8.51
N ARG A 33 0.30 -1.56 8.85
CA ARG A 33 0.85 -0.54 7.94
C ARG A 33 2.31 -0.83 7.58
N ASP A 34 3.12 -1.27 8.54
CA ASP A 34 4.51 -1.67 8.29
C ASP A 34 4.59 -2.92 7.41
N LEU A 35 3.73 -3.91 7.67
CA LEU A 35 3.62 -5.11 6.86
C LEU A 35 3.19 -4.80 5.42
N LEU A 36 2.20 -3.92 5.27
CA LEU A 36 1.73 -3.41 3.98
C LEU A 36 2.86 -2.69 3.22
N LYS A 37 3.60 -1.82 3.89
CA LYS A 37 4.74 -1.10 3.30
C LYS A 37 5.83 -2.06 2.81
N ARG A 38 6.17 -3.09 3.61
CA ARG A 38 7.11 -4.15 3.21
C ARG A 38 6.66 -4.87 1.95
N SER A 39 5.38 -5.24 1.89
CA SER A 39 4.80 -5.92 0.72
C SER A 39 4.90 -5.07 -0.54
N LEU A 40 4.57 -3.79 -0.45
CA LEU A 40 4.63 -2.87 -1.59
C LEU A 40 6.06 -2.68 -2.11
N ILE A 41 7.04 -2.54 -1.21
CA ILE A 41 8.45 -2.41 -1.59
C ILE A 41 8.95 -3.67 -2.29
N ASP A 42 8.62 -4.86 -1.78
CA ASP A 42 9.02 -6.14 -2.39
C ASP A 42 8.41 -6.31 -3.78
N GLU A 43 7.11 -6.01 -3.91
CA GLU A 43 6.39 -6.06 -5.18
C GLU A 43 6.96 -5.09 -6.21
N GLN A 44 7.33 -3.88 -5.78
CA GLN A 44 7.96 -2.86 -6.61
C GLN A 44 9.47 -3.08 -6.82
N ARG A 45 10.03 -4.19 -6.32
CA ARG A 45 11.45 -4.55 -6.43
C ARG A 45 12.38 -3.45 -5.90
N GLU A 46 12.00 -2.88 -4.75
CA GLU A 46 12.74 -1.81 -4.07
C GLU A 46 12.82 -0.52 -4.87
N LEU A 47 11.92 -0.28 -5.84
CA LEU A 47 11.88 0.94 -6.63
C LEU A 47 10.66 1.80 -6.26
N CYS A 48 10.86 3.10 -6.17
CA CYS A 48 9.78 4.07 -6.03
C CYS A 48 8.87 4.03 -7.26
N ALA A 49 7.55 3.97 -7.05
CA ALA A 49 6.57 3.87 -8.13
C ALA A 49 6.59 5.08 -9.09
N TYR A 50 6.96 6.27 -8.60
CA TYR A 50 6.97 7.50 -9.41
C TYR A 50 8.34 7.86 -9.97
N THR A 51 9.39 7.77 -9.14
CA THR A 51 10.72 8.25 -9.52
C THR A 51 11.64 7.14 -10.03
N GLY A 52 11.33 5.88 -9.75
CA GLY A 52 12.16 4.74 -10.12
C GLY A 52 13.49 4.63 -9.36
N ILE A 53 13.71 5.46 -8.33
CA ILE A 53 14.89 5.36 -7.48
C ILE A 53 14.74 4.23 -6.46
N ARG A 54 15.86 3.76 -5.91
CA ARG A 54 15.84 2.74 -4.86
C ARG A 54 15.23 3.28 -3.56
N ILE A 55 14.35 2.48 -2.98
CA ILE A 55 13.70 2.76 -1.70
C ILE A 55 13.77 1.53 -0.78
N GLY A 56 13.78 1.78 0.52
CA GLY A 56 13.68 0.78 1.57
C GLY A 56 12.67 1.21 2.61
N ILE A 57 12.56 0.43 3.70
CA ILE A 57 11.56 0.67 4.75
C ILE A 57 11.69 2.07 5.37
N GLU A 58 12.92 2.50 5.64
CA GLU A 58 13.17 3.81 6.26
C GLU A 58 13.18 4.96 5.24
N SER A 59 13.26 4.66 3.94
CA SER A 59 13.40 5.66 2.86
C SER A 59 12.20 5.67 1.91
N SER A 60 11.01 5.36 2.44
CA SER A 60 9.77 5.40 1.68
C SER A 60 8.56 5.80 2.53
N HIS A 61 7.43 6.07 1.87
CA HIS A 61 6.10 6.15 2.46
C HIS A 61 5.11 5.41 1.57
N ILE A 62 3.90 5.15 2.09
CA ILE A 62 2.80 4.61 1.28
C ILE A 62 2.03 5.79 0.68
N GLU A 63 1.84 5.77 -0.62
CA GLU A 63 1.08 6.76 -1.39
C GLU A 63 -0.17 6.12 -1.99
N HIS A 64 -1.22 6.91 -2.16
CA HIS A 64 -2.45 6.47 -2.81
C HIS A 64 -2.48 6.90 -4.28
N LEU A 65 -2.74 5.96 -5.20
CA LEU A 65 -2.92 6.29 -6.62
C LEU A 65 -4.17 7.15 -6.86
N THR A 66 -5.26 6.80 -6.18
CA THR A 66 -6.48 7.61 -6.07
C THR A 66 -6.45 8.31 -4.71
N PRO A 67 -6.44 9.65 -4.67
CA PRO A 67 -6.42 10.37 -3.40
C PRO A 67 -7.59 9.96 -2.49
N GLN A 68 -7.37 9.94 -1.18
CA GLN A 68 -8.41 9.53 -0.21
C GLN A 68 -9.71 10.34 -0.34
N SER A 69 -9.61 11.64 -0.65
CA SER A 69 -10.77 12.51 -0.88
C SER A 69 -11.63 12.12 -2.09
N HIS A 70 -11.11 11.30 -3.00
CA HIS A 70 -11.79 10.81 -4.20
C HIS A 70 -12.04 9.30 -4.17
N CYS A 71 -11.69 8.62 -3.09
CA CYS A 71 -11.92 7.19 -2.94
C CYS A 71 -13.40 6.88 -2.70
N VAL A 72 -13.89 5.82 -3.34
CA VAL A 72 -15.14 5.17 -2.91
C VAL A 72 -14.88 4.27 -1.69
N SER A 73 -15.93 3.84 -1.00
CA SER A 73 -15.84 3.02 0.21
C SER A 73 -14.89 1.82 0.04
N GLY A 74 -13.83 1.78 0.85
CA GLY A 74 -12.83 0.70 0.87
C GLY A 74 -11.76 0.78 -0.23
N GLN A 75 -11.78 1.78 -1.10
CA GLN A 75 -10.77 1.98 -2.14
C GLN A 75 -9.45 2.53 -1.57
N ASP A 76 -9.53 3.31 -0.50
CA ASP A 76 -8.37 3.84 0.23
C ASP A 76 -7.53 2.73 0.89
N VAL A 77 -8.16 1.62 1.29
CA VAL A 77 -7.49 0.42 1.82
C VAL A 77 -7.29 -0.68 0.76
N SER A 78 -7.64 -0.41 -0.50
CA SER A 78 -7.38 -1.34 -1.59
C SER A 78 -5.90 -1.42 -1.85
N TYR A 79 -5.31 -2.61 -1.74
CA TYR A 79 -3.89 -2.82 -2.01
C TYR A 79 -3.48 -2.35 -3.42
N ARG A 80 -4.38 -2.46 -4.40
CA ARG A 80 -4.16 -1.95 -5.78
C ARG A 80 -4.14 -0.43 -5.90
N ASN A 81 -4.64 0.28 -4.89
CA ASN A 81 -4.63 1.74 -4.85
C ASN A 81 -3.41 2.27 -4.09
N LEU A 82 -2.53 1.41 -3.59
CA LEU A 82 -1.42 1.78 -2.72
C LEU A 82 -0.09 1.43 -3.39
N VAL A 83 0.89 2.31 -3.22
CA VAL A 83 2.25 2.13 -3.73
C VAL A 83 3.27 2.66 -2.72
N ALA A 84 4.50 2.16 -2.76
CA ALA A 84 5.62 2.71 -1.99
C ALA A 84 6.35 3.78 -2.81
N CYS A 85 6.51 4.97 -2.23
CA CYS A 85 7.17 6.11 -2.87
C CYS A 85 8.30 6.65 -2.02
N TYR A 86 9.27 7.30 -2.65
CA TYR A 86 10.27 8.10 -1.94
C TYR A 86 9.58 9.31 -1.28
N PRO A 87 9.96 9.71 -0.04
CA PRO A 87 9.39 10.86 0.67
C PRO A 87 9.40 12.19 -0.09
#